data_AF-A0AAD7GIA9-F1
#
_entry.id   AF-A0AAD7GIA9-F1
#
_cell.length_a   1.000
_cell.length_b   1.000
_cell.length_c   1.000
_cell.angle_alpha   90.00
_cell.angle_beta   90.00
_cell.angle_gamma   90.00
#
_symmetry.space_group_name_H-M   'P 1'
#
loop_
_entity.id
_entity.type
_entity.pdbx_description
1 polymer ?
#
loop_
_entity_poly.entity_id
_entity_poly.type
_entity_poly.pdbx_seq_one_letter_code
_entity_poly.pdbx_strand_id
1 'polypeptide(L)'
;MSCETDTAEPHERGIVPVHTGGHVAQDTGRELTPKGAEDVVQWAKVKEGFGKMDEFGASGEGNAYIMGDAPCYADTWIAGYIVWIKLILPAKWEVMKSWHGGRWATLLWNLEKYETVV
;
A
#
# COMPACT_ATOMS: atom_id res chain seq x y z
N MET A 1 58.13 17.97 10.73
CA MET A 1 58.61 17.67 12.09
C MET A 1 57.37 17.33 12.90
N SER A 2 57.19 16.04 13.17
CA SER A 2 56.05 15.41 13.84
C SER A 2 55.98 15.75 15.33
N CYS A 3 54.79 15.61 15.91
CA CYS A 3 54.46 14.81 17.11
C CYS A 3 52.97 15.07 17.43
N GLU A 4 52.02 14.25 16.95
CA GLU A 4 51.45 13.05 17.60
C GLU A 4 50.56 13.38 18.83
N THR A 5 49.40 12.80 19.14
CA THR A 5 48.52 11.74 18.57
C THR A 5 47.29 11.68 19.50
N ASP A 6 46.21 11.04 19.01
CA ASP A 6 45.18 10.35 19.82
C ASP A 6 44.07 11.24 20.43
N THR A 7 42.78 10.89 20.41
CA THR A 7 42.14 9.57 20.42
C THR A 7 40.72 9.65 19.84
N ALA A 8 40.25 8.54 19.26
CA ALA A 8 38.92 8.31 18.72
C ALA A 8 37.79 8.29 19.78
N GLU A 9 36.59 8.69 19.32
CA GLU A 9 35.22 8.49 19.87
C GLU A 9 35.02 7.13 20.59
N PRO A 10 34.15 6.98 21.62
CA PRO A 10 32.70 6.85 21.35
C PRO A 10 31.71 7.18 22.50
N HIS A 11 30.42 7.13 22.16
CA HIS A 11 29.33 6.56 22.97
C HIS A 11 28.59 7.48 23.99
N GLU A 12 27.43 7.95 23.52
CA GLU A 12 26.09 7.71 24.11
C GLU A 12 25.30 8.78 24.89
N ARG A 13 24.03 8.86 24.47
CA ARG A 13 22.76 9.34 25.08
C ARG A 13 22.58 10.83 25.32
N GLY A 14 22.44 11.56 24.22
CA GLY A 14 21.51 12.69 24.19
C GLY A 14 20.08 12.19 23.95
N ILE A 15 19.25 12.20 24.99
CA ILE A 15 17.79 12.08 24.88
C ILE A 15 17.30 13.15 23.90
N VAL A 16 16.82 12.76 22.72
CA VAL A 16 16.11 13.68 21.83
C VAL A 16 14.70 13.91 22.38
N PRO A 17 14.25 15.16 22.53
CA PRO A 17 12.95 15.47 23.12
C PRO A 17 11.84 15.09 22.14
N VAL A 18 10.78 14.46 22.67
CA VAL A 18 9.54 14.21 21.95
C VAL A 18 8.85 15.54 21.67
N HIS A 19 9.12 16.14 20.51
CA HIS A 19 8.33 17.26 20.03
C HIS A 19 6.99 16.74 19.49
N THR A 20 5.96 16.98 20.30
CA THR A 20 4.63 17.48 19.94
C THR A 20 4.24 17.42 18.45
N GLY A 21 3.25 16.57 18.16
CA GLY A 21 2.17 16.81 17.20
C GLY A 21 2.52 17.57 15.91
N GLY A 22 3.30 16.96 15.03
CA GLY A 22 3.28 17.33 13.61
C GLY A 22 2.07 16.69 12.95
N HIS A 23 1.11 17.49 12.48
CA HIS A 23 0.25 17.09 11.38
C HIS A 23 1.17 16.58 10.27
N VAL A 24 1.24 15.26 10.06
CA VAL A 24 1.89 14.70 8.88
C VAL A 24 1.05 15.18 7.71
N ALA A 25 1.52 16.23 7.06
CA ALA A 25 0.89 16.77 5.87
C ALA A 25 0.68 15.62 4.89
N GLN A 26 -0.56 15.43 4.45
CA GLN A 26 -1.00 14.41 3.49
C GLN A 26 -0.45 14.64 2.06
N ASP A 27 0.62 15.43 1.93
CA ASP A 27 1.27 15.84 0.69
C ASP A 27 2.24 14.78 0.14
N THR A 28 2.78 13.93 1.02
CA THR A 28 3.81 12.93 0.67
C THR A 28 3.38 11.96 -0.43
N GLY A 29 2.08 11.70 -0.59
CA GLY A 29 1.57 10.83 -1.66
C GLY A 29 1.86 11.35 -3.08
N ARG A 30 1.87 12.68 -3.26
CA ARG A 30 2.00 13.32 -4.58
C ARG A 30 3.45 13.45 -5.04
N GLU A 31 4.37 13.55 -4.09
CA GLU A 31 5.83 13.60 -4.30
C GLU A 31 6.38 12.23 -4.76
N LEU A 32 5.81 11.13 -4.24
CA LEU A 32 6.31 9.76 -4.44
C LEU A 32 5.78 9.06 -5.71
N THR A 33 4.80 9.64 -6.39
CA THR A 33 4.25 9.06 -7.62
C THR A 33 5.11 9.39 -8.84
N PRO A 34 5.44 8.40 -9.70
CA PRO A 34 5.99 8.66 -11.01
C PRO A 34 5.09 9.64 -11.78
N LYS A 35 5.69 10.47 -12.64
CA LYS A 35 4.96 11.48 -13.42
C LYS A 35 5.03 11.18 -14.91
N GLY A 36 3.98 11.55 -15.64
CA GLY A 36 3.95 11.42 -17.09
C GLY A 36 3.95 9.97 -17.58
N ALA A 37 4.76 9.67 -18.59
CA ALA A 37 4.76 8.35 -19.26
C ALA A 37 5.13 7.19 -18.31
N GLU A 38 5.98 7.43 -17.33
CA GLU A 38 6.39 6.41 -16.37
C GLU A 38 5.22 5.97 -15.47
N ASP A 39 4.35 6.91 -15.09
CA ASP A 39 3.14 6.60 -14.31
C ASP A 39 2.24 5.59 -15.02
N VAL A 40 2.05 5.78 -16.32
CA VAL A 40 1.24 4.88 -17.16
C VAL A 40 1.85 3.49 -17.20
N VAL A 41 3.17 3.40 -17.38
CA VAL A 41 3.89 2.12 -17.43
C VAL A 41 3.84 1.39 -16.09
N GLN A 42 4.10 2.07 -14.98
CA GLN A 42 4.06 1.44 -13.65
C GLN A 42 2.63 1.04 -13.28
N TRP A 43 1.64 1.88 -13.61
CA TRP A 43 0.23 1.55 -13.34
C TRP A 43 -0.28 0.37 -14.16
N ALA A 44 0.21 0.20 -15.40
CA ALA A 44 -0.06 -0.99 -16.20
C ALA A 44 0.50 -2.26 -15.55
N LYS A 45 1.72 -2.20 -14.98
CA LYS A 45 2.30 -3.33 -14.23
C LYS A 45 1.50 -3.66 -12.97
N VAL A 46 1.00 -2.64 -12.26
CA VAL A 46 0.11 -2.87 -11.12
C VAL A 46 -1.15 -3.61 -11.58
N LYS A 47 -1.79 -3.15 -12.67
CA LYS A 47 -2.94 -3.85 -13.25
C LYS A 47 -2.65 -5.30 -13.59
N GLU A 48 -1.52 -5.57 -14.25
CA GLU A 48 -1.08 -6.92 -14.58
C GLU A 48 -0.86 -7.79 -13.33
N GLY A 49 -0.21 -7.24 -12.30
CA GLY A 49 0.01 -7.94 -11.03
C GLY A 49 -1.30 -8.32 -10.35
N PHE A 50 -2.29 -7.42 -10.34
CA PHE A 50 -3.63 -7.74 -9.89
C PHE A 50 -4.31 -8.79 -10.78
N GLY A 51 -4.13 -8.76 -12.09
CA GLY A 51 -4.64 -9.80 -12.99
C GLY A 51 -4.11 -11.19 -12.63
N LYS A 52 -2.81 -11.32 -12.33
CA LYS A 52 -2.23 -12.59 -11.84
C LYS A 52 -2.83 -13.02 -10.51
N MET A 53 -3.18 -12.08 -9.62
CA MET A 53 -3.88 -12.40 -8.37
C MET A 53 -5.31 -12.86 -8.58
N ASP A 54 -6.00 -12.33 -9.60
CA ASP A 54 -7.35 -12.77 -9.99
C ASP A 54 -7.35 -14.21 -10.50
N GLU A 55 -6.30 -14.62 -11.23
CA GLU A 55 -6.13 -16.02 -11.69
C GLU A 55 -6.08 -17.04 -10.54
N PHE A 56 -5.56 -16.66 -9.37
CA PHE A 56 -5.54 -17.52 -8.18
C PHE A 56 -6.89 -17.56 -7.46
N GLY A 57 -7.75 -16.55 -7.67
CA GLY A 57 -9.09 -16.55 -7.13
C GLY A 57 -9.87 -17.74 -7.65
N ALA A 58 -10.53 -18.48 -6.75
CA ALA A 58 -11.32 -19.64 -7.11
C ALA A 58 -12.15 -19.39 -8.38
N SER A 59 -11.79 -20.11 -9.44
CA SER A 59 -12.13 -19.95 -10.86
C SER A 59 -13.60 -20.26 -11.19
N GLY A 60 -14.52 -19.73 -10.39
CA GLY A 60 -15.97 -19.85 -10.54
C GLY A 60 -16.65 -18.50 -10.38
N GLU A 61 -17.65 -18.26 -11.23
CA GLU A 61 -18.57 -17.12 -11.09
C GLU A 61 -19.15 -17.10 -9.66
N GLY A 62 -18.90 -16.01 -8.93
CA GLY A 62 -19.48 -15.77 -7.61
C GLY A 62 -18.53 -15.88 -6.41
N ASN A 63 -17.27 -16.29 -6.58
CA ASN A 63 -16.33 -16.37 -5.46
C ASN A 63 -15.74 -15.00 -5.11
N ALA A 64 -16.21 -14.45 -3.98
CA ALA A 64 -15.82 -13.16 -3.45
C ALA A 64 -14.38 -13.10 -2.92
N TYR A 65 -13.82 -14.25 -2.51
CA TYR A 65 -12.53 -14.35 -1.84
C TYR A 65 -11.52 -15.18 -2.65
N ILE A 66 -10.23 -15.03 -2.37
CA ILE A 66 -9.15 -15.74 -3.06
C ILE A 66 -9.32 -17.26 -2.93
N MET A 67 -9.66 -17.74 -1.74
CA MET A 67 -9.84 -19.17 -1.46
C MET A 67 -11.29 -19.66 -1.63
N GLY A 68 -12.18 -18.86 -2.22
CA GLY A 68 -13.59 -19.21 -2.44
C GLY A 68 -14.53 -18.61 -1.41
N ASP A 69 -14.94 -19.41 -0.43
CA ASP A 69 -16.17 -19.14 0.35
C ASP A 69 -15.99 -18.22 1.57
N ALA A 70 -14.76 -18.07 2.07
CA ALA A 70 -14.49 -17.33 3.30
C ALA A 70 -13.26 -16.42 3.16
N PRO A 71 -13.24 -15.27 3.86
CA PRO A 71 -12.08 -14.40 3.87
C PRO A 71 -10.91 -15.12 4.53
N CYS A 72 -9.75 -15.04 3.91
CA CYS A 72 -8.49 -15.55 4.43
C CYS A 72 -7.44 -14.43 4.53
N TYR A 73 -6.25 -14.78 5.02
CA TYR A 73 -5.16 -13.82 5.17
C TYR A 73 -4.81 -13.11 3.85
N ALA A 74 -4.83 -13.84 2.72
CA ALA A 74 -4.55 -13.24 1.40
C ALA A 74 -5.55 -12.13 1.04
N ASP A 75 -6.83 -12.32 1.34
CA ASP A 75 -7.87 -11.31 1.11
C ASP A 75 -7.58 -10.03 1.90
N THR A 76 -7.22 -10.16 3.18
CA THR A 76 -6.89 -9.01 4.03
C THR A 76 -5.61 -8.30 3.59
N TRP A 77 -4.60 -9.05 3.14
CA TRP A 77 -3.34 -8.48 2.67
C TRP A 77 -3.55 -7.68 1.38
N ILE A 78 -4.29 -8.23 0.42
CA ILE A 78 -4.65 -7.54 -0.82
C ILE A 78 -5.53 -6.32 -0.52
N ALA A 79 -6.56 -6.47 0.33
CA ALA A 79 -7.43 -5.37 0.73
C ALA A 79 -6.66 -4.21 1.36
N GLY A 80 -5.67 -4.48 2.21
CA GLY A 80 -4.81 -3.45 2.79
C GLY A 80 -4.10 -2.59 1.74
N TYR A 81 -3.55 -3.21 0.69
CA TYR A 81 -2.95 -2.46 -0.42
C TYR A 81 -3.98 -1.66 -1.21
N ILE A 82 -5.19 -2.19 -1.41
CA ILE A 82 -6.24 -1.46 -2.13
C ILE A 82 -6.71 -0.25 -1.29
N VAL A 83 -6.89 -0.40 0.02
CA VAL A 83 -7.20 0.73 0.93
C VAL A 83 -6.10 1.77 0.87
N TRP A 84 -4.83 1.36 0.89
CA TRP A 84 -3.70 2.27 0.74
C TRP A 84 -3.74 3.05 -0.59
N ILE A 85 -4.03 2.38 -1.71
CA ILE A 85 -4.22 3.03 -3.02
C ILE A 85 -5.43 3.98 -2.99
N LYS A 86 -6.56 3.59 -2.38
CA LYS A 86 -7.76 4.43 -2.24
C LYS A 86 -7.47 5.73 -1.48
N LEU A 87 -6.66 5.66 -0.42
CA LEU A 87 -6.32 6.81 0.40
C LEU A 87 -5.29 7.72 -0.26
N ILE A 88 -4.25 7.17 -0.88
CA ILE A 88 -3.14 7.97 -1.43
C ILE A 88 -3.40 8.40 -2.88
N LEU A 89 -4.06 7.55 -3.68
CA LEU A 89 -4.23 7.70 -5.12
C LEU A 89 -5.71 7.59 -5.52
N PRO A 90 -6.59 8.48 -5.04
CA PRO A 90 -8.04 8.35 -5.21
C PRO A 90 -8.47 8.29 -6.68
N ALA A 91 -7.81 9.05 -7.58
CA ALA A 91 -8.10 9.00 -9.01
C ALA A 91 -7.76 7.64 -9.65
N LYS A 92 -6.68 6.99 -9.20
CA LYS A 92 -6.28 5.65 -9.67
C LYS A 92 -7.20 4.57 -9.12
N TRP A 93 -7.66 4.75 -7.88
CA TRP A 93 -8.69 3.89 -7.30
C TRP A 93 -9.98 3.90 -8.13
N GLU A 94 -10.43 5.07 -8.59
CA GLU A 94 -11.63 5.17 -9.44
C GLU A 94 -11.52 4.31 -10.71
N VAL A 95 -10.34 4.28 -11.35
CA VAL A 95 -10.08 3.41 -12.50
C VAL A 95 -10.01 1.93 -12.09
N MET A 96 -9.35 1.64 -10.98
CA MET A 96 -9.13 0.28 -10.48
C MET A 96 -10.44 -0.45 -10.12
N LYS A 97 -11.48 0.28 -9.72
CA LYS A 97 -12.82 -0.31 -9.46
C LYS A 97 -13.41 -1.05 -10.66
N SER A 98 -12.98 -0.75 -11.88
CA SER A 98 -13.45 -1.43 -13.10
C SER A 98 -12.61 -2.65 -13.49
N TRP A 99 -11.47 -2.86 -12.82
CA TRP A 99 -10.54 -3.92 -13.21
C TRP A 99 -11.11 -5.30 -12.90
N HIS A 100 -10.86 -6.24 -13.82
CA HIS A 100 -11.24 -7.66 -13.70
C HIS A 100 -12.72 -7.83 -13.30
N GLY A 101 -13.62 -7.17 -14.04
CA GLY A 101 -15.06 -7.24 -13.77
C GLY A 101 -15.51 -6.60 -12.46
N GLY A 102 -14.69 -5.73 -11.87
CA GLY A 102 -14.98 -5.08 -10.59
C GLY A 102 -14.64 -5.91 -9.36
N ARG A 103 -13.92 -7.02 -9.53
CA ARG A 103 -13.51 -7.92 -8.44
C ARG A 103 -12.96 -7.20 -7.21
N TRP A 104 -12.04 -6.25 -7.40
CA TRP A 104 -11.35 -5.60 -6.28
C TRP A 104 -12.26 -4.67 -5.48
N ALA A 105 -13.23 -4.05 -6.14
CA ALA A 105 -14.25 -3.26 -5.46
C ALA A 105 -15.16 -4.16 -4.63
N THR A 106 -15.56 -5.31 -5.19
CA THR A 106 -16.36 -6.32 -4.48
C THR A 106 -15.60 -6.91 -3.29
N LEU A 107 -14.31 -7.19 -3.44
CA LEU A 107 -13.46 -7.69 -2.35
C LEU A 107 -13.44 -6.72 -1.17
N LEU A 108 -13.20 -5.43 -1.43
CA LEU A 108 -13.22 -4.40 -0.37
C LEU A 108 -14.61 -4.28 0.27
N TRP A 109 -15.67 -4.24 -0.52
CA TRP A 109 -17.05 -4.19 -0.01
C TRP A 109 -17.33 -5.34 0.98
N ASN A 110 -16.90 -6.56 0.64
CA ASN A 110 -17.11 -7.73 1.49
C ASN A 110 -16.25 -7.74 2.76
N LEU A 111 -15.17 -6.94 2.80
CA LEU A 111 -14.27 -6.82 3.94
C LEU A 111 -14.50 -5.56 4.77
N GLU A 112 -15.38 -4.65 4.35
CA GLU A 112 -15.66 -3.36 5.02
C GLU A 112 -15.99 -3.53 6.51
N LYS A 113 -16.71 -4.60 6.87
CA LYS A 113 -17.03 -4.95 8.27
C LYS A 113 -15.80 -5.16 9.17
N TYR A 114 -14.62 -5.36 8.59
CA TYR A 114 -13.34 -5.52 9.30
C TYR A 114 -12.51 -4.23 9.34
N GLU A 115 -12.93 -3.15 8.68
CA GLU A 115 -12.19 -1.87 8.62
C GLU A 115 -12.38 -0.98 9.88
N THR A 116 -12.82 -1.54 10.99
CA THR A 116 -13.05 -0.76 12.22
C THR A 116 -11.72 -0.29 12.81
N VAL A 117 -11.53 1.02 12.88
CA VAL A 117 -10.42 1.66 13.59
C VAL A 117 -10.92 2.03 14.99
N VAL A 118 -10.27 1.52 16.04
CA VAL A 118 -10.57 1.80 17.45
C VAL A 118 -9.53 2.75 18.02
#